data_AF-W2STP1-F1
#
_entry.id   AF-W2STP1-F1
#
_cell.length_a   1.000
_cell.length_b   1.000
_cell.length_c   1.000
_cell.angle_alpha   90.00
_cell.angle_beta   90.00
_cell.angle_gamma   90.00
#
_symmetry.space_group_name_H-M   'P 1'
#
loop_
_entity.id
_entity.type
_entity.pdbx_description
1 polymer ?
#
loop_
_entity_poly.entity_id
_entity_poly.type
_entity_poly.pdbx_seq_one_letter_code
_entity_poly.pdbx_strand_id
1 'polypeptide(L)'
;MAKWWKPSGNQAFGENRKNTNGLMSAANIAYDEATKVGCAIDAGAACLKLGKLYILCKYDKSPAIGEEIYEAGNKACSKCGTTGTNPSCSPLGGLCVKSS
;
A
#
# COMPACT_ATOMS: atom_id res chain seq x y z
N MET A 1 3.45 9.96 -3.02
CA MET A 1 3.14 9.14 -1.83
C MET A 1 2.45 9.91 -0.70
N ALA A 2 3.08 10.90 -0.04
CA ALA A 2 2.46 11.59 1.11
C ALA A 2 1.03 12.14 0.85
N LYS A 3 0.79 12.72 -0.33
CA LYS A 3 -0.55 13.18 -0.76
C LYS A 3 -1.57 12.04 -0.84
N TRP A 4 -1.17 10.87 -1.32
CA TRP A 4 -2.02 9.69 -1.44
C TRP A 4 -2.27 9.00 -0.10
N TRP A 5 -1.32 9.11 0.84
CA TRP A 5 -1.43 8.57 2.18
C TRP A 5 -2.29 9.43 3.11
N LYS A 6 -2.25 10.77 2.97
CA LYS A 6 -2.96 11.73 3.82
C LYS A 6 -4.40 11.33 4.22
N PRO A 7 -5.25 10.76 3.34
CA PRO A 7 -6.60 10.34 3.70
C PRO A 7 -6.69 9.28 4.82
N SER A 8 -5.65 8.48 5.07
CA SER A 8 -5.66 7.50 6.18
C SER A 8 -5.63 8.15 7.56
N GLY A 9 -5.31 9.46 7.64
CA GLY A 9 -5.23 10.23 8.87
C GLY A 9 -4.18 9.72 9.87
N ASN A 10 -4.25 10.21 11.11
CA ASN A 10 -3.35 9.79 12.20
C ASN A 10 -3.67 8.40 12.75
N GLN A 11 -4.83 7.82 12.40
CA GLN A 11 -5.31 6.56 12.95
C GLN A 11 -5.04 5.35 12.03
N ALA A 12 -4.35 5.53 10.90
CA ALA A 12 -4.04 4.46 9.94
C ALA A 12 -5.27 3.56 9.67
N PHE A 13 -6.34 4.18 9.13
CA PHE A 13 -7.62 3.54 8.80
C PHE A 13 -8.56 3.24 9.99
N GLY A 14 -8.12 3.45 11.24
CA GLY A 14 -8.98 3.29 12.43
C GLY A 14 -9.40 1.83 12.66
N GLU A 15 -10.49 1.61 13.40
CA GLU A 15 -11.02 0.25 13.63
C GLU A 15 -11.63 -0.37 12.36
N ASN A 16 -12.17 0.47 11.46
CA ASN A 16 -12.74 0.03 10.20
C ASN A 16 -11.68 0.07 9.08
N ARG A 17 -11.01 -1.06 8.91
CA ARG A 17 -9.88 -1.23 7.99
C ARG A 17 -10.33 -1.55 6.56
N LYS A 18 -11.58 -1.26 6.21
CA LYS A 18 -12.12 -1.50 4.87
C LYS A 18 -11.79 -0.36 3.91
N ASN A 19 -11.52 -0.72 2.67
CA ASN A 19 -11.34 0.27 1.61
C ASN A 19 -12.66 1.01 1.33
N THR A 20 -12.57 2.33 1.14
CA THR A 20 -13.69 3.20 0.79
C THR A 20 -13.28 4.14 -0.33
N ASN A 21 -14.25 4.80 -0.97
CA ASN A 21 -13.97 5.71 -2.08
C ASN A 21 -13.00 6.85 -1.69
N GLY A 22 -13.03 7.30 -0.44
CA GLY A 22 -12.11 8.33 0.05
C GLY A 22 -10.71 7.83 0.41
N LEU A 23 -10.53 6.51 0.49
CA LEU A 23 -9.30 5.87 0.98
C LEU A 23 -8.54 5.09 -0.09
N MET A 24 -9.10 4.91 -1.29
CA MET A 24 -8.54 4.05 -2.35
C MET A 24 -7.02 4.17 -2.54
N SER A 25 -6.49 5.39 -2.59
CA SER A 25 -5.05 5.60 -2.78
C SER A 25 -4.22 5.15 -1.57
N ALA A 26 -4.68 5.41 -0.36
CA ALA A 26 -4.02 4.97 0.86
C ALA A 26 -4.19 3.45 1.07
N ALA A 27 -5.35 2.91 0.73
CA ALA A 27 -5.65 1.48 0.76
C ALA A 27 -4.70 0.69 -0.15
N ASN A 28 -4.46 1.17 -1.38
CA ASN A 28 -3.47 0.56 -2.28
C ASN A 28 -2.05 0.53 -1.71
N ILE A 29 -1.66 1.56 -0.95
CA ILE A 29 -0.33 1.63 -0.33
C ILE A 29 -0.22 0.63 0.84
N ALA A 30 -1.31 0.43 1.59
CA ALA A 30 -1.34 -0.37 2.82
C ALA A 30 -1.80 -1.83 2.62
N TYR A 31 -2.21 -2.21 1.42
CA TYR A 31 -2.82 -3.50 1.16
C TYR A 31 -1.83 -4.64 1.41
N ASP A 32 -2.13 -5.52 2.37
CA ASP A 32 -1.17 -6.54 2.82
C ASP A 32 -0.90 -7.64 1.80
N GLU A 33 -1.82 -7.85 0.85
CA GLU A 33 -1.58 -8.77 -0.26
C GLU A 33 -0.77 -8.17 -1.41
N ALA A 34 -0.59 -6.85 -1.48
CA ALA A 34 0.24 -6.21 -2.51
C ALA A 34 1.72 -6.38 -2.17
N THR A 35 2.48 -6.99 -3.08
CA THR A 35 3.91 -7.29 -2.86
C THR A 35 4.84 -6.56 -3.82
N LYS A 36 4.28 -5.91 -4.85
CA LYS A 36 5.04 -5.20 -5.87
C LYS A 36 4.39 -3.86 -6.17
N VAL A 37 5.25 -2.87 -6.39
CA VAL A 37 4.86 -1.54 -6.85
C VAL A 37 5.75 -1.13 -8.01
N GLY A 38 5.14 -0.55 -9.04
CA GLY A 38 5.83 0.08 -10.16
C GLY A 38 5.29 1.49 -10.35
N CYS A 39 6.18 2.47 -10.43
CA CYS A 39 5.81 3.87 -10.62
C CYS A 39 6.39 4.43 -11.92
N ALA A 40 5.64 5.29 -12.58
CA ALA A 40 6.05 6.07 -13.73
C ALA A 40 5.88 7.56 -13.41
N ILE A 41 6.82 8.35 -13.88
CA ILE A 41 6.81 9.80 -13.78
C ILE A 41 6.79 10.33 -15.21
N ASP A 42 5.74 11.05 -15.58
CA ASP A 42 5.67 11.78 -16.84
C ASP A 42 6.05 13.24 -16.60
N ALA A 43 7.28 13.55 -17.03
CA ALA A 43 7.87 14.89 -17.09
C ALA A 43 8.02 15.37 -18.53
N GLY A 44 7.14 14.93 -19.45
CA GLY A 44 7.17 15.34 -20.85
C GLY A 44 7.02 16.85 -21.03
N ALA A 45 7.50 17.36 -22.18
CA ALA A 45 7.57 18.80 -22.46
C ALA A 45 6.21 19.52 -22.35
N ALA A 46 5.10 18.85 -22.67
CA ALA A 46 3.76 19.40 -22.50
C ALA A 46 3.37 19.59 -21.02
N CYS A 47 3.70 18.64 -20.16
CA CYS A 47 3.42 18.67 -18.72
C CYS A 47 4.24 19.78 -18.03
N LEU A 48 5.53 19.87 -18.38
CA LEU A 48 6.43 20.86 -17.82
C LEU A 48 6.04 22.30 -18.21
N LYS A 49 5.59 22.54 -19.45
CA LYS A 49 5.06 23.85 -19.88
C LYS A 49 3.87 24.32 -19.05
N LEU A 50 3.10 23.38 -18.50
CA LEU A 50 1.96 23.65 -17.62
C LEU A 50 2.37 23.72 -16.12
N GLY A 51 3.66 23.60 -15.81
CA GLY A 51 4.16 23.54 -14.44
C GLY A 51 3.70 22.28 -13.67
N LYS A 52 3.40 21.19 -14.39
CA LYS A 52 2.86 19.95 -13.83
C LYS A 52 3.82 18.79 -13.98
N LEU A 53 3.74 17.87 -13.02
CA LEU A 53 4.37 16.55 -13.05
C LEU A 53 3.28 15.51 -12.79
N TYR A 54 3.21 14.49 -13.64
CA TYR A 54 2.28 13.37 -13.41
C TYR A 54 3.05 12.18 -12.85
N ILE A 55 2.51 11.59 -11.79
CA ILE A 55 3.07 10.41 -11.15
C ILE A 55 1.96 9.36 -11.10
N LEU A 56 2.23 8.18 -11.63
CA LEU A 56 1.35 7.01 -11.60
C LEU A 56 2.09 5.89 -10.90
N CYS A 57 1.50 5.31 -9.85
CA CYS A 57 1.98 4.06 -9.28
C CYS A 57 0.91 2.99 -9.45
N LYS A 58 1.35 1.78 -9.82
CA LYS A 58 0.52 0.58 -9.91
C LYS A 58 1.07 -0.47 -8.96
N TYR A 59 0.15 -1.27 -8.44
CA TYR A 59 0.42 -2.37 -7.53
C TYR A 59 0.03 -3.67 -8.23
N ASP A 60 0.65 -4.78 -7.85
CA ASP A 60 0.29 -6.11 -8.35
C ASP A 60 -1.10 -6.58 -7.88
N LYS A 61 -1.56 -6.05 -6.75
CA LYS A 61 -2.93 -6.21 -6.24
C LYS A 61 -3.47 -4.90 -5.67
N SER A 62 -4.79 -4.78 -5.60
CA SER A 62 -5.51 -3.65 -5.01
C SER A 62 -6.78 -4.15 -4.34
N PRO A 63 -7.13 -3.64 -3.14
CA PRO A 63 -8.37 -4.02 -2.48
C PRO A 63 -9.57 -3.42 -3.21
N ALA A 64 -10.64 -4.19 -3.35
CA ALA A 64 -11.95 -3.68 -3.79
C ALA A 64 -12.57 -2.79 -2.71
N ILE A 65 -13.57 -1.97 -3.08
CA ILE A 65 -14.34 -1.21 -2.09
C ILE A 65 -15.08 -2.18 -1.16
N GLY A 66 -15.00 -1.93 0.16
CA GLY A 66 -15.58 -2.78 1.19
C GLY A 66 -14.71 -3.98 1.61
N GLU A 67 -13.61 -4.25 0.92
CA GLU A 67 -12.62 -5.25 1.29
C GLU A 67 -11.72 -4.75 2.43
N GLU A 68 -11.29 -5.64 3.32
CA GLU A 68 -10.27 -5.30 4.31
C GLU A 68 -8.94 -5.01 3.64
N ILE A 69 -8.25 -3.96 4.11
CA ILE A 69 -6.96 -3.52 3.56
C ILE A 69 -5.84 -4.41 4.11
N TYR A 70 -5.94 -4.88 5.34
CA TYR A 70 -4.97 -5.80 5.92
C TYR A 70 -5.62 -6.59 7.04
N GLU A 71 -5.04 -7.73 7.38
CA GLU A 71 -5.46 -8.51 8.54
C GLU A 71 -4.96 -7.91 9.86
N ALA A 72 -5.82 -7.86 10.88
CA ALA A 72 -5.46 -7.36 12.21
C ALA A 72 -4.82 -8.49 13.03
N GLY A 73 -3.89 -8.10 13.90
CA GLY A 73 -3.30 -9.01 14.85
C GLY A 73 -2.64 -8.29 16.01
N ASN A 74 -2.48 -9.00 17.12
CA ASN A 74 -1.84 -8.46 18.33
C ASN A 74 -0.32 -8.31 18.17
N LYS A 75 0.26 -8.92 17.14
CA LYS A 75 1.70 -8.88 16.87
C LYS A 75 1.95 -8.85 15.36
N ALA A 76 2.70 -7.85 14.90
CA ALA A 76 3.16 -7.79 13.52
C ALA A 76 3.94 -9.06 13.15
N CYS A 77 3.86 -9.46 11.88
CA CYS A 77 4.50 -10.66 11.33
C CYS A 77 4.04 -12.02 11.88
N SER A 78 3.07 -12.07 12.79
CA SER A 78 2.58 -13.35 13.37
C SER A 78 2.07 -14.34 12.31
N LYS A 79 1.70 -13.83 11.13
CA LYS A 79 1.17 -14.59 9.99
C LYS A 79 2.06 -14.61 8.75
N CYS A 80 3.32 -14.18 8.84
CA CYS A 80 4.21 -14.26 7.66
C CYS A 80 4.43 -15.70 7.20
N GLY A 81 4.51 -16.66 8.12
CA GLY A 81 4.66 -18.08 7.75
C GLY A 81 3.47 -18.68 7.00
N THR A 82 2.31 -18.01 6.98
CA THR A 82 1.10 -18.48 6.30
C THR A 82 0.86 -17.80 4.94
N THR A 83 1.67 -16.80 4.57
CA THR A 83 1.52 -16.12 3.27
C THR A 83 2.52 -16.69 2.25
N GLY A 84 2.13 -16.95 1.00
CA GLY A 84 3.06 -17.26 -0.11
C GLY A 84 4.16 -18.33 0.13
N THR A 85 5.33 -18.14 -0.53
CA THR A 85 6.49 -19.05 -0.46
C THR A 85 7.49 -18.61 0.60
N ASN A 86 7.34 -19.11 1.84
CA ASN A 86 8.25 -18.91 2.99
C ASN A 86 8.67 -17.46 3.32
N PRO A 87 7.73 -16.52 3.51
CA PRO A 87 8.06 -15.19 3.99
C PRO A 87 8.45 -15.26 5.47
N SER A 88 9.50 -14.51 5.80
CA SER A 88 9.93 -14.24 7.16
C SER A 88 9.57 -12.81 7.53
N CYS A 89 9.57 -12.52 8.84
CA CYS A 89 9.48 -11.13 9.26
C CYS A 89 10.77 -10.41 8.87
N SER A 90 10.64 -9.22 8.29
CA SER A 90 11.77 -8.32 8.04
C SER A 90 12.59 -8.12 9.31
N PRO A 91 13.94 -7.99 9.23
CA PRO A 91 14.77 -7.61 10.37
C PRO A 91 14.35 -6.29 11.03
N LEU A 92 13.73 -5.39 10.28
CA LEU A 92 13.15 -4.13 10.79
C LEU A 92 11.80 -4.32 11.51
N GLY A 93 11.24 -5.53 11.46
CA GLY A 93 9.90 -5.84 11.92
C GLY A 93 8.80 -5.29 11.01
N GLY A 94 7.55 -5.55 11.36
CA GLY A 94 6.38 -4.90 10.75
C GLY A 94 5.93 -5.41 9.39
N LEU A 95 6.81 -6.04 8.60
CA LEU A 95 6.52 -6.50 7.24
C LEU A 95 6.98 -7.94 6.99
N CYS A 96 6.21 -8.67 6.20
CA CYS A 96 6.60 -9.98 5.68
C CYS A 96 7.43 -9.80 4.42
N VAL A 97 8.60 -10.44 4.37
CA VAL A 97 9.51 -10.40 3.21
C VAL A 97 9.86 -11.82 2.80
N LYS A 98 10.07 -12.05 1.50
CA LYS A 98 10.59 -13.33 1.05
C LYS A 98 11.97 -13.56 1.69
N SER A 99 12.15 -14.72 2.32
CA SER A 99 13.47 -15.11 2.84
C SER A 99 14.42 -15.28 1.65
N SER A 100 15.51 -14.49 1.65
CA SER A 100 16.58 -14.58 0.66
C SER A 100 17.40 -15.86 0.85
#